data_AF-A0A388LTK3-F1
#
_entry.id   AF-A0A388LTK3-F1
#
_cell.length_a   1.000
_cell.length_b   1.000
_cell.length_c   1.000
_cell.angle_alpha   90.00
_cell.angle_beta   90.00
_cell.angle_gamma   90.00
#
_symmetry.space_group_name_H-M   'P 1'
#
loop_
_entity.id
_entity.type
_entity.pdbx_description
1 polymer ?
#
loop_
_entity_poly.entity_id
_entity_poly.type
_entity_poly.pdbx_seq_one_letter_code
_entity_poly.pdbx_strand_id
1 'polypeptide(L)'
;MEADGYTCPPEFSRGGRSASPPRVRMPAMSDQPAAHDRIDEMGRSVASLQEYVEMERARRMEWEHRRREREEARRAEEEARRAEEERLARKAEKQRKQEEEKMAMAKVVELQLSLRLGGICEDIRAEVRQAVTATVARNPASMITEQPAKGKEKAAEDVPSSSGLQAKSRLSPKAPSSSLSRISGRGPARDLVMERMVYLDQTRRDLSKLDYDRLRAICRNEDVNYTTKVQSIFDIADRRALLRYGEALPEPEPFVNLDNVDRHSSPEGSGDEVRGHVRFRLREMSGLSLQLVNANNVPKAQRNDRLVMLGSEISDAFNRWTNAKGQSVSCSLQELSGCMTACRMLISGGLDRREVFALKTRLDGLVLTPLDRNPSEILVIGPLLYYEGMMSLFIRNEGYVPVEGKVVTVLEAMKADLQLDGLTEFACWDKKGPTLVVATMKPPCVEEGDGRDHGDDGNDGDEGHEGGEDDDDDVGTRREGGVEWAS
;
A
#
# COMPACT_ATOMS: atom_id res chain seq x y z
N MET A 1 -27.54 6.74 -51.16
CA MET A 1 -28.71 7.62 -51.30
C MET A 1 -28.65 8.64 -50.18
N GLU A 2 -29.30 9.77 -50.41
CA GLU A 2 -29.49 10.92 -49.51
C GLU A 2 -28.34 11.91 -49.43
N ALA A 3 -28.55 12.94 -50.25
CA ALA A 3 -27.85 14.20 -50.31
C ALA A 3 -28.28 15.08 -49.13
N ASP A 4 -27.32 15.54 -48.34
CA ASP A 4 -27.56 16.63 -47.41
C ASP A 4 -27.63 17.94 -48.19
N GLY A 5 -28.88 18.34 -48.43
CA GLY A 5 -29.28 19.54 -49.12
C GLY A 5 -28.97 20.81 -48.34
N TYR A 6 -27.75 21.32 -48.48
CA TYR A 6 -27.49 22.71 -48.14
C TYR A 6 -28.01 23.64 -49.24
N THR A 7 -29.26 24.07 -49.06
CA THR A 7 -29.94 25.02 -49.96
C THR A 7 -29.45 26.43 -49.62
N CYS A 8 -28.73 27.06 -50.55
CA CYS A 8 -28.25 28.43 -50.41
C CYS A 8 -29.46 29.42 -50.48
N PRO A 9 -29.57 30.41 -49.58
CA PRO A 9 -30.67 31.39 -49.60
C PRO A 9 -30.67 32.23 -50.90
N PRO A 10 -31.83 32.43 -51.57
CA PRO A 10 -31.92 33.07 -52.89
C PRO A 10 -31.85 34.62 -52.88
N GLU A 11 -31.34 35.25 -51.82
CA GLU A 11 -31.49 36.71 -51.65
C GLU A 11 -30.34 37.59 -52.18
N PHE A 12 -29.33 37.04 -52.87
CA PHE A 12 -28.22 37.83 -53.41
C PHE A 12 -28.23 38.08 -54.93
N SER A 13 -29.36 37.85 -55.62
CA SER A 13 -29.47 38.00 -57.08
C SER A 13 -30.13 39.31 -57.56
N ARG A 14 -30.24 40.35 -56.72
CA ARG A 14 -30.82 41.64 -57.16
C ARG A 14 -30.00 42.84 -56.71
N GLY A 15 -29.13 43.27 -57.60
CA GLY A 15 -28.45 44.56 -57.58
C GLY A 15 -27.40 44.52 -58.68
N GLY A 16 -27.69 44.90 -59.91
CA GLY A 16 -28.13 46.22 -60.31
C GLY A 16 -27.22 46.59 -61.48
N ARG A 17 -27.79 46.61 -62.69
CA ARG A 17 -27.09 47.12 -63.88
C ARG A 17 -26.85 48.61 -63.67
N SER A 18 -25.67 49.01 -63.23
CA SER A 18 -25.24 50.41 -63.30
C SER A 18 -24.53 50.64 -64.63
N ALA A 19 -25.10 51.54 -65.41
CA ALA A 19 -24.64 51.97 -66.72
C ALA A 19 -23.17 52.42 -66.71
N SER A 20 -22.49 52.06 -67.79
CA SER A 20 -21.13 52.48 -68.13
C SER A 20 -20.99 54.01 -68.12
N PRO A 21 -20.00 54.58 -67.40
CA PRO A 21 -19.58 55.95 -67.61
C PRO A 21 -18.82 56.09 -68.95
N PRO A 22 -18.77 57.30 -69.55
CA PRO A 22 -18.16 57.52 -70.85
C PRO A 22 -16.65 57.26 -70.81
N ARG A 23 -16.12 56.64 -71.87
CA ARG A 23 -14.68 56.57 -72.16
C ARG A 23 -14.11 57.99 -72.26
N VAL A 24 -13.56 58.49 -71.16
CA VAL A 24 -12.60 59.59 -71.20
C VAL A 24 -11.29 59.02 -71.72
N ARG A 25 -10.87 59.51 -72.90
CA ARG A 25 -9.55 59.26 -73.48
C ARG A 25 -8.51 59.68 -72.45
N MET A 26 -7.87 58.70 -71.81
CA MET A 26 -6.72 58.97 -70.95
C MET A 26 -5.54 59.39 -71.84
N PRO A 27 -4.81 60.44 -71.46
CA PRO A 27 -3.58 60.84 -72.13
C PRO A 27 -2.54 59.71 -72.01
N ALA A 28 -1.71 59.55 -73.03
CA ALA A 28 -0.55 58.67 -72.98
C ALA A 28 0.32 59.07 -71.78
N MET A 29 0.20 58.31 -70.69
CA MET A 29 1.01 58.47 -69.50
C MET A 29 2.39 57.93 -69.83
N SER A 30 3.37 58.83 -69.82
CA SER A 30 4.78 58.48 -69.85
C SER A 30 5.10 57.50 -68.72
N ASP A 31 5.95 56.52 -69.02
CA ASP A 31 6.52 55.52 -68.12
C ASP A 31 6.72 56.06 -66.69
N GLN A 32 5.83 55.68 -65.77
CA GLN A 32 5.97 55.94 -64.33
C GLN A 32 6.58 54.70 -63.67
N PRO A 33 7.89 54.70 -63.32
CA PRO A 33 8.53 53.57 -62.62
C PRO A 33 7.91 53.28 -61.24
N ALA A 34 7.16 54.21 -60.66
CA ALA A 34 6.55 54.07 -59.33
C ALA A 34 5.40 53.04 -59.22
N ALA A 35 4.81 52.62 -60.34
CA ALA A 35 3.76 51.58 -60.32
C ALA A 35 4.35 50.17 -60.14
N HIS A 36 5.55 49.92 -60.64
CA HIS A 36 6.24 48.64 -60.52
C HIS A 36 6.68 48.39 -59.07
N ASP A 37 7.22 49.39 -58.39
CA ASP A 37 7.67 49.27 -57.00
C ASP A 37 6.54 48.83 -56.04
N ARG A 38 5.30 49.29 -56.27
CA ARG A 38 4.13 48.89 -55.47
C ARG A 38 3.70 47.45 -55.72
N ILE A 39 3.81 46.97 -56.96
CA ILE A 39 3.49 45.58 -57.30
C ILE A 39 4.51 44.65 -56.66
N ASP A 40 5.79 45.03 -56.68
CA ASP A 40 6.85 44.26 -56.04
C ASP A 40 6.72 44.24 -54.51
N GLU A 41 6.30 45.36 -53.90
CA GLU A 41 6.00 45.42 -52.46
C GLU A 41 4.83 44.52 -52.06
N MET A 42 3.74 44.52 -52.84
CA MET A 42 2.63 43.60 -52.62
C MET A 42 3.06 42.14 -52.79
N GLY A 43 3.87 41.83 -53.81
CA GLY A 43 4.43 40.49 -54.03
C GLY A 43 5.22 39.98 -52.83
N ARG A 44 6.06 40.83 -52.22
CA ARG A 44 6.79 40.51 -50.99
C ARG A 44 5.85 40.27 -49.79
N SER A 45 4.82 41.09 -49.64
CA SER A 45 3.84 40.93 -48.55
C SER A 45 3.03 39.63 -48.68
N VAL A 46 2.64 39.26 -49.90
CA VAL A 46 1.89 38.02 -50.18
C VAL A 46 2.79 36.80 -49.96
N ALA A 47 4.05 36.85 -50.38
CA ALA A 47 5.01 35.78 -50.13
C ALA A 47 5.23 35.55 -48.62
N SER A 48 5.40 36.63 -47.84
CA SER A 48 5.54 36.53 -46.38
C SER A 48 4.28 35.95 -45.70
N LEU A 49 3.09 36.33 -46.16
CA LEU A 49 1.85 35.76 -45.65
C LEU A 49 1.71 34.27 -46.01
N GLN A 50 2.12 33.88 -47.22
CA GLN A 50 2.12 32.48 -47.65
C GLN A 50 3.06 31.62 -46.79
N GLU A 51 4.29 32.08 -46.55
CA GLU A 51 5.25 31.40 -45.65
C GLU A 51 4.69 31.23 -44.24
N TYR A 52 4.02 32.26 -43.70
CA TYR A 52 3.37 32.18 -42.39
C TYR A 52 2.27 31.11 -42.35
N VAL A 53 1.44 31.03 -43.39
CA VAL A 53 0.37 30.00 -43.49
C VAL A 53 0.97 28.60 -43.59
N GLU A 54 2.05 28.42 -44.36
CA GLU A 54 2.76 27.15 -44.48
C GLU A 54 3.39 26.74 -43.14
N MET A 55 4.02 27.69 -42.44
CA MET A 55 4.58 27.47 -41.10
C MET A 55 3.50 27.08 -40.08
N GLU A 56 2.34 27.74 -40.08
CA GLU A 56 1.23 27.39 -39.19
C GLU A 56 0.62 26.02 -39.51
N ARG A 57 0.51 25.66 -40.79
CA ARG A 57 0.10 24.30 -41.19
C ARG A 57 1.11 23.25 -40.74
N ALA A 58 2.41 23.49 -40.91
CA ALA A 58 3.46 22.60 -40.43
C ALA A 58 3.40 22.42 -38.91
N ARG A 59 3.19 23.51 -38.17
CA ARG A 59 3.05 23.49 -36.71
C ARG A 59 1.84 22.67 -36.25
N ARG A 60 0.70 22.75 -36.95
CA ARG A 60 -0.48 21.91 -36.66
C ARG A 60 -0.21 20.43 -36.93
N MET A 61 0.42 20.11 -38.06
CA MET A 61 0.78 18.72 -38.39
C MET A 61 1.75 18.11 -37.38
N GLU A 62 2.76 18.87 -36.94
CA GLU A 62 3.69 18.42 -35.91
C GLU A 62 2.99 18.23 -34.55
N TRP A 63 2.07 19.13 -34.20
CA TRP A 63 1.28 19.01 -32.98
C TRP A 63 0.37 17.77 -32.99
N GLU A 64 -0.30 17.49 -34.10
CA GLU A 64 -1.10 16.27 -34.26
C GLU A 64 -0.27 15.00 -34.23
N HIS A 65 0.91 15.01 -34.86
CA HIS A 65 1.85 13.90 -34.79
C HIS A 65 2.28 13.64 -33.34
N ARG A 66 2.67 14.70 -32.61
CA ARG A 66 3.08 14.61 -31.21
C ARG A 66 1.95 14.16 -30.30
N ARG A 67 0.69 14.50 -30.64
CA ARG A 67 -0.49 14.01 -29.91
C ARG A 67 -0.70 12.51 -30.16
N ARG A 68 -0.62 12.05 -31.41
CA ARG A 68 -0.71 10.62 -31.76
C ARG A 68 0.38 9.80 -31.07
N GLU A 69 1.61 10.28 -31.08
CA GLU A 69 2.74 9.62 -30.40
C GLU A 69 2.53 9.50 -28.87
N ARG A 70 1.96 10.53 -28.23
CA ARG A 70 1.62 10.47 -26.80
C ARG A 70 0.47 9.51 -26.50
N GLU A 71 -0.55 9.46 -27.35
CA GLU A 71 -1.66 8.51 -27.20
C GLU A 71 -1.18 7.07 -27.41
N GLU A 72 -0.30 6.83 -28.38
CA GLU A 72 0.34 5.54 -28.62
C GLU A 72 1.25 5.13 -27.46
N ALA A 73 2.06 6.05 -26.93
CA ALA A 73 2.89 5.81 -25.75
C ALA A 73 2.04 5.44 -24.52
N ARG A 74 0.89 6.08 -24.31
CA ARG A 74 -0.05 5.73 -23.22
C ARG A 74 -0.66 4.34 -23.39
N ARG A 75 -1.00 3.96 -24.63
CA ARG A 75 -1.52 2.60 -24.92
C ARG A 75 -0.45 1.54 -24.68
N ALA A 76 0.78 1.78 -25.12
CA ALA A 76 1.91 0.89 -24.90
C ALA A 76 2.24 0.73 -23.40
N GLU A 77 2.17 1.82 -22.61
CA GLU A 77 2.36 1.77 -21.16
C GLU A 77 1.26 0.95 -20.46
N GLU A 78 0.00 1.13 -20.85
CA GLU A 78 -1.11 0.37 -20.29
C GLU A 78 -1.02 -1.13 -20.65
N GLU A 79 -0.65 -1.45 -21.88
CA GLU A 79 -0.41 -2.83 -22.32
C GLU A 79 0.75 -3.47 -21.55
N ALA A 80 1.85 -2.73 -21.33
CA ALA A 80 2.97 -3.19 -20.52
C ALA A 80 2.55 -3.47 -19.06
N ARG A 81 1.70 -2.63 -18.48
CA ARG A 81 1.17 -2.85 -17.12
C ARG A 81 0.30 -4.11 -17.05
N ARG A 82 -0.58 -4.32 -18.04
CA ARG A 82 -1.41 -5.54 -18.12
C ARG A 82 -0.55 -6.80 -18.25
N ALA A 83 0.49 -6.75 -19.08
CA ALA A 83 1.43 -7.86 -19.23
C ALA A 83 2.21 -8.15 -17.93
N GLU A 84 2.59 -7.12 -17.16
CA GLU A 84 3.24 -7.30 -15.85
C GLU A 84 2.30 -7.92 -14.82
N GLU A 85 1.06 -7.41 -14.73
CA GLU A 85 0.01 -7.95 -13.86
C GLU A 85 -0.26 -9.43 -14.17
N GLU A 86 -0.35 -9.80 -15.45
CA GLU A 86 -0.52 -11.19 -15.87
C GLU A 86 0.67 -12.07 -15.47
N ARG A 87 1.90 -11.57 -15.59
CA ARG A 87 3.11 -12.30 -15.16
C ARG A 87 3.13 -12.51 -13.64
N LEU A 88 2.65 -11.56 -12.86
CA LEU A 88 2.52 -11.69 -11.41
C LEU A 88 1.41 -12.68 -11.04
N ALA A 89 0.27 -12.64 -11.72
CA ALA A 89 -0.83 -13.60 -11.53
C ALA A 89 -0.38 -15.04 -11.83
N ARG A 90 0.33 -15.26 -12.94
CA ARG A 90 0.88 -16.58 -13.30
C ARG A 90 1.89 -17.09 -12.26
N LYS A 91 2.66 -16.20 -11.60
CA LYS A 91 3.58 -16.59 -10.52
C LYS A 91 2.82 -16.97 -9.25
N ALA A 92 1.80 -16.19 -8.87
CA ALA A 92 0.96 -16.47 -7.72
C ALA A 92 0.18 -17.79 -7.87
N GLU A 93 -0.35 -18.06 -9.07
CA GLU A 93 -1.04 -19.33 -9.37
C GLU A 93 -0.09 -20.54 -9.23
N LYS A 94 1.14 -20.43 -9.76
CA LYS A 94 2.17 -21.47 -9.60
C LYS A 94 2.51 -21.71 -8.13
N GLN A 95 2.59 -20.66 -7.32
CA GLN A 95 2.81 -20.80 -5.87
C GLN A 95 1.64 -21.51 -5.19
N ARG A 96 0.40 -21.13 -5.49
CA ARG A 96 -0.80 -21.80 -4.96
C ARG A 96 -0.81 -23.29 -5.30
N LYS A 97 -0.46 -23.66 -6.54
CA LYS A 97 -0.36 -25.07 -6.96
C LYS A 97 0.71 -25.83 -6.18
N GLN A 98 1.88 -25.23 -5.95
CA GLN A 98 2.93 -25.85 -5.14
C GLN A 98 2.52 -26.02 -3.67
N GLU A 99 1.77 -25.08 -3.10
CA GLU A 99 1.24 -25.20 -1.74
C GLU A 99 0.19 -26.30 -1.64
N GLU A 100 -0.69 -26.42 -2.63
CA GLU A 100 -1.69 -27.49 -2.71
C GLU A 100 -1.02 -28.87 -2.83
N GLU A 101 -0.01 -29.02 -3.70
CA GLU A 101 0.78 -30.25 -3.83
C GLU A 101 1.51 -30.61 -2.52
N LYS A 102 2.07 -29.62 -1.82
CA LYS A 102 2.70 -29.83 -0.50
C LYS A 102 1.68 -30.29 0.55
N MET A 103 0.51 -29.69 0.59
CA MET A 103 -0.57 -30.12 1.50
C MET A 103 -1.09 -31.52 1.16
N ALA A 104 -1.20 -31.86 -0.12
CA ALA A 104 -1.57 -33.21 -0.55
C ALA A 104 -0.54 -34.25 -0.11
N MET A 105 0.76 -33.99 -0.29
CA MET A 105 1.82 -34.86 0.22
C MET A 105 1.80 -34.98 1.74
N ALA A 106 1.58 -33.88 2.46
CA ALA A 106 1.47 -33.91 3.92
C ALA A 106 0.32 -34.82 4.39
N LYS A 107 -0.86 -34.74 3.74
CA LYS A 107 -2.00 -35.62 4.03
C LYS A 107 -1.70 -37.09 3.77
N VAL A 108 -0.98 -37.41 2.69
CA VAL A 108 -0.57 -38.79 2.38
C VAL A 108 0.38 -39.34 3.45
N VAL A 109 1.36 -38.54 3.89
CA VAL A 109 2.29 -38.92 4.98
C VAL A 109 1.55 -39.10 6.30
N GLU A 110 0.61 -38.22 6.62
CA GLU A 110 -0.22 -38.32 7.83
C GLU A 110 -1.08 -39.60 7.84
N LEU A 111 -1.71 -39.92 6.70
CA LEU A 111 -2.45 -41.18 6.54
C LEU A 111 -1.53 -42.40 6.69
N GLN A 112 -0.33 -42.38 6.08
CA GLN A 112 0.63 -43.48 6.19
C GLN A 112 1.13 -43.67 7.62
N LEU A 113 1.37 -42.59 8.36
CA LEU A 113 1.73 -42.63 9.77
C LEU A 113 0.59 -43.18 10.63
N SER A 114 -0.64 -42.74 10.38
CA SER A 114 -1.83 -43.22 11.10
C SER A 114 -2.04 -44.72 10.90
N LEU A 115 -1.85 -45.22 9.68
CA LEU A 115 -1.91 -46.65 9.38
C LEU A 115 -0.80 -47.45 10.09
N ARG A 116 0.44 -46.93 10.12
CA ARG A 116 1.56 -47.59 10.82
C ARG A 116 1.38 -47.59 12.34
N LEU A 117 0.93 -46.48 12.91
CA LEU A 117 0.67 -46.37 14.35
C LEU A 117 -0.54 -47.20 14.78
N GLY A 118 -1.56 -47.31 13.94
CA GLY A 118 -2.72 -48.19 14.17
C GLY A 118 -2.32 -49.65 14.36
N GLY A 119 -1.41 -50.16 13.51
CA GLY A 119 -0.87 -51.52 13.64
C GLY A 119 -0.11 -51.74 14.97
N ILE A 120 0.79 -50.81 15.32
CA ILE A 120 1.56 -50.87 16.56
C ILE A 120 0.65 -50.83 17.79
N CYS A 121 -0.39 -50.00 17.78
CA CYS A 121 -1.35 -49.90 18.88
C CYS A 121 -2.15 -51.20 19.08
N GLU A 122 -2.55 -51.88 18.01
CA GLU A 122 -3.22 -53.18 18.12
C GLU A 122 -2.28 -54.29 18.60
N ASP A 123 -1.01 -54.29 18.16
CA ASP A 123 0.00 -55.24 18.65
C ASP A 123 0.25 -55.06 20.15
N ILE A 124 0.47 -53.82 20.61
CA ILE A 124 0.62 -53.50 22.04
C ILE A 124 -0.64 -53.91 22.81
N ARG A 125 -1.83 -53.63 22.27
CA ARG A 125 -3.10 -53.99 22.92
C ARG A 125 -3.29 -55.49 23.00
N ALA A 126 -2.89 -56.26 21.98
CA ALA A 126 -2.93 -57.71 21.97
C ALA A 126 -1.95 -58.31 23.00
N GLU A 127 -0.72 -57.78 23.06
CA GLU A 127 0.30 -58.23 24.00
C GLU A 127 -0.10 -57.92 25.46
N VAL A 128 -0.66 -56.74 25.73
CA VAL A 128 -1.23 -56.40 27.04
C VAL A 128 -2.38 -57.34 27.41
N ARG A 129 -3.32 -57.63 26.49
CA ARG A 129 -4.40 -58.60 26.74
C ARG A 129 -3.85 -59.98 27.06
N GLN A 130 -2.81 -60.42 26.35
CA GLN A 130 -2.16 -61.72 26.56
C GLN A 130 -1.44 -61.79 27.90
N ALA A 131 -0.73 -60.74 28.30
CA ALA A 131 -0.07 -60.65 29.60
C ALA A 131 -1.08 -60.67 30.76
N VAL A 132 -2.19 -59.93 30.63
CA VAL A 132 -3.28 -59.91 31.62
C VAL A 132 -3.90 -61.31 31.76
N THR A 133 -4.26 -61.97 30.65
CA THR A 133 -4.80 -63.34 30.71
C THR A 133 -3.79 -64.33 31.30
N ALA A 134 -2.50 -64.21 30.99
CA ALA A 134 -1.46 -65.05 31.57
C ALA A 134 -1.30 -64.85 33.09
N THR A 135 -1.41 -63.61 33.58
CA THR A 135 -1.35 -63.32 35.03
C THR A 135 -2.58 -63.84 35.79
N VAL A 136 -3.78 -63.69 35.22
CA VAL A 136 -5.02 -64.23 35.80
C VAL A 136 -5.00 -65.75 35.87
N ALA A 137 -4.45 -66.42 34.84
CA ALA A 137 -4.32 -67.88 34.82
C ALA A 137 -3.30 -68.42 35.84
N ARG A 138 -2.26 -67.64 36.18
CA ARG A 138 -1.21 -68.07 37.13
C ARG A 138 -1.59 -67.93 38.60
N ASN A 139 -2.61 -67.13 38.95
CA ASN A 139 -3.05 -66.91 40.34
C ASN A 139 -4.56 -67.17 40.54
N PRO A 140 -5.06 -68.42 40.42
CA PRO A 140 -6.48 -68.70 40.68
C PRO A 140 -6.87 -68.70 42.18
N ALA A 141 -5.93 -68.50 43.11
CA ALA A 141 -6.12 -68.79 44.54
C ALA A 141 -6.29 -67.56 45.47
N SER A 142 -6.51 -66.35 44.95
CA SER A 142 -6.65 -65.14 45.79
C SER A 142 -7.83 -64.26 45.38
N MET A 143 -9.05 -64.80 45.43
CA MET A 143 -10.26 -63.99 45.61
C MET A 143 -10.97 -64.48 46.88
N ILE A 144 -10.54 -63.94 48.02
CA ILE A 144 -11.35 -63.92 49.24
C ILE A 144 -12.03 -62.55 49.28
N THR A 145 -13.34 -62.61 49.01
CA THR A 145 -14.44 -61.89 49.66
C THR A 145 -14.07 -60.66 50.49
N GLU A 146 -14.37 -59.45 49.99
CA GLU A 146 -14.94 -58.38 50.83
C GLU A 146 -15.97 -57.56 50.01
N GLN A 147 -17.22 -57.60 50.49
CA GLN A 147 -18.30 -56.71 50.11
C GLN A 147 -18.18 -55.40 50.90
N PRO A 148 -18.37 -54.22 50.29
CA PRO A 148 -18.78 -53.05 51.04
C PRO A 148 -20.30 -52.88 50.99
N ALA A 149 -20.82 -52.50 52.16
CA ALA A 149 -22.21 -52.47 52.52
C ALA A 149 -23.01 -51.32 51.88
N LYS A 150 -24.33 -51.57 51.81
CA LYS A 150 -25.42 -50.60 51.69
C LYS A 150 -25.20 -49.36 52.57
N GLY A 151 -25.01 -48.20 51.95
CA GLY A 151 -25.20 -46.88 52.53
C GLY A 151 -26.32 -46.16 51.79
N LYS A 152 -27.34 -45.74 52.54
CA LYS A 152 -28.62 -45.17 52.07
C LYS A 152 -28.62 -43.70 52.51
N GLU A 153 -28.51 -42.75 51.59
CA GLU A 153 -28.62 -41.31 51.87
C GLU A 153 -29.31 -40.64 50.68
N LYS A 154 -30.64 -40.48 50.76
CA LYS A 154 -31.38 -39.24 51.11
C LYS A 154 -31.19 -38.11 50.09
N ALA A 155 -32.27 -37.93 49.32
CA ALA A 155 -32.61 -36.70 48.62
C ALA A 155 -32.69 -35.50 49.57
N ALA A 156 -32.20 -34.34 49.12
CA ALA A 156 -32.72 -33.02 49.49
C ALA A 156 -32.09 -31.92 48.61
N GLU A 157 -32.99 -31.01 48.18
CA GLU A 157 -32.80 -29.59 47.92
C GLU A 157 -32.06 -29.11 46.66
N ASP A 158 -32.90 -28.85 45.66
CA ASP A 158 -32.99 -27.57 44.94
C ASP A 158 -32.36 -26.38 45.69
N VAL A 159 -31.39 -25.74 45.03
CA VAL A 159 -30.92 -24.41 45.40
C VAL A 159 -31.71 -23.37 44.60
N PRO A 160 -32.44 -22.46 45.27
CA PRO A 160 -33.15 -21.38 44.61
C PRO A 160 -32.26 -20.14 44.44
N SER A 161 -32.51 -19.42 43.36
CA SER A 161 -32.76 -17.98 43.32
C SER A 161 -31.88 -17.06 44.19
N SER A 162 -31.08 -16.22 43.53
CA SER A 162 -30.65 -14.92 44.08
C SER A 162 -30.85 -13.84 43.03
N SER A 163 -31.93 -13.11 43.26
CA SER A 163 -32.40 -11.87 42.64
C SER A 163 -31.37 -10.74 42.59
N GLY A 164 -31.35 -10.03 41.47
CA GLY A 164 -31.78 -8.64 41.40
C GLY A 164 -30.98 -7.58 42.19
N LEU A 165 -30.26 -6.74 41.47
CA LEU A 165 -30.14 -5.32 41.80
C LEU A 165 -30.51 -4.47 40.59
N GLN A 166 -31.68 -3.85 40.71
CA GLN A 166 -32.06 -2.69 39.91
C GLN A 166 -31.23 -1.50 40.41
N ALA A 167 -30.50 -0.84 39.50
CA ALA A 167 -30.05 0.53 39.70
C ALA A 167 -30.67 1.40 38.60
N LYS A 168 -31.85 1.93 38.91
CA LYS A 168 -32.47 3.05 38.19
C LYS A 168 -31.67 4.31 38.51
N SER A 169 -30.99 4.89 37.53
CA SER A 169 -30.66 6.31 37.54
C SER A 169 -31.28 6.97 36.31
N ARG A 170 -32.47 7.53 36.52
CA ARG A 170 -33.04 8.59 35.69
C ARG A 170 -32.16 9.82 35.82
N LEU A 171 -31.58 10.31 34.72
CA LEU A 171 -31.22 11.71 34.59
C LEU A 171 -31.83 12.23 33.29
N SER A 172 -32.71 13.20 33.49
CA SER A 172 -33.48 13.95 32.49
C SER A 172 -32.61 14.85 31.62
N PRO A 173 -33.04 15.16 30.40
CA PRO A 173 -32.36 16.07 29.48
C PRO A 173 -32.57 17.52 29.90
N LYS A 174 -31.50 18.32 29.97
CA LYS A 174 -31.56 19.77 30.17
C LYS A 174 -30.85 20.45 29.00
N ALA A 175 -31.65 20.97 28.09
CA ALA A 175 -31.24 21.91 27.04
C ALA A 175 -31.27 23.37 27.59
N PRO A 176 -30.97 24.39 26.78
CA PRO A 176 -29.75 25.18 26.85
C PRO A 176 -29.97 26.56 27.49
N SER A 177 -28.95 27.12 28.15
CA SER A 177 -28.97 28.53 28.55
C SER A 177 -27.76 29.28 27.99
N SER A 178 -28.05 30.08 26.99
CA SER A 178 -27.28 31.23 26.53
C SER A 178 -26.98 32.20 27.68
N SER A 179 -25.72 32.60 27.85
CA SER A 179 -25.40 33.98 28.24
C SER A 179 -23.97 34.34 27.88
N LEU A 180 -23.88 35.39 27.05
CA LEU A 180 -22.73 36.21 26.72
C LEU A 180 -21.76 36.45 27.89
N SER A 181 -20.48 36.22 27.63
CA SER A 181 -19.46 37.22 27.98
C SER A 181 -18.38 37.26 26.90
N ARG A 182 -18.25 38.43 26.28
CA ARG A 182 -17.20 38.78 25.34
C ARG A 182 -15.90 38.91 26.13
N ILE A 183 -15.01 37.94 25.98
CA ILE A 183 -13.57 38.13 26.15
C ILE A 183 -12.98 37.60 24.86
N SER A 184 -12.33 38.48 24.08
CA SER A 184 -11.61 38.13 22.86
C SER A 184 -10.41 37.26 23.25
N GLY A 185 -10.65 35.97 23.44
CA GLY A 185 -9.62 34.97 23.54
C GLY A 185 -9.09 34.71 22.14
N ARG A 186 -7.80 34.93 21.92
CA ARG A 186 -7.09 34.34 20.78
C ARG A 186 -7.40 32.85 20.79
N GLY A 187 -8.11 32.38 19.76
CA GLY A 187 -8.29 30.96 19.51
C GLY A 187 -6.94 30.26 19.40
N PRO A 188 -6.89 28.94 19.61
CA PRO A 188 -5.64 28.20 19.68
C PRO A 188 -4.89 28.32 18.35
N ALA A 189 -3.67 28.86 18.39
CA ALA A 189 -2.79 29.06 17.24
C ALA A 189 -2.51 27.81 16.38
N ARG A 190 -2.97 26.63 16.83
CA ARG A 190 -2.88 25.35 16.13
C ARG A 190 -3.69 25.31 14.83
N ASP A 191 -4.77 26.09 14.72
CA ASP A 191 -5.67 26.03 13.56
C ASP A 191 -5.07 26.71 12.31
N LEU A 192 -4.36 27.83 12.49
CA LEU A 192 -3.78 28.61 11.39
C LEU A 192 -2.70 27.85 10.60
N VAL A 193 -1.95 26.98 11.28
CA VAL A 193 -0.91 26.16 10.62
C VAL A 193 -1.54 25.12 9.70
N MET A 194 -2.61 24.46 10.17
CA MET A 194 -3.34 23.49 9.37
C MET A 194 -4.07 24.17 8.21
N GLU A 195 -4.69 25.33 8.46
CA GLU A 195 -5.36 26.13 7.44
C GLU A 195 -4.37 26.60 6.33
N ARG A 196 -3.16 27.01 6.72
CA ARG A 196 -2.10 27.34 5.75
C ARG A 196 -1.67 26.15 4.91
N MET A 197 -1.50 24.98 5.52
CA MET A 197 -1.11 23.76 4.80
C MET A 197 -2.19 23.33 3.79
N VAL A 198 -3.46 23.34 4.22
CA VAL A 198 -4.60 23.05 3.34
C VAL A 198 -4.68 24.07 2.19
N TYR A 199 -4.44 25.35 2.48
CA TYR A 199 -4.43 26.41 1.46
C TYR A 199 -3.29 26.24 0.45
N LEU A 200 -2.09 25.89 0.90
CA LEU A 200 -0.94 25.61 0.03
C LEU A 200 -1.26 24.46 -0.92
N ASP A 201 -1.77 23.33 -0.40
CA ASP A 201 -2.10 22.17 -1.21
C ASP A 201 -3.20 22.46 -2.24
N GLN A 202 -4.24 23.19 -1.83
CA GLN A 202 -5.32 23.60 -2.73
C GLN A 202 -4.79 24.53 -3.83
N THR A 203 -3.98 25.53 -3.48
CA THR A 203 -3.39 26.48 -4.44
C THR A 203 -2.48 25.77 -5.43
N ARG A 204 -1.65 24.82 -4.97
CA ARG A 204 -0.78 24.01 -5.84
C ARG A 204 -1.59 23.16 -6.82
N ARG A 205 -2.68 22.53 -6.38
CA ARG A 205 -3.59 21.79 -7.26
C ARG A 205 -4.22 22.69 -8.32
N ASP A 206 -4.69 23.87 -7.96
CA ASP A 206 -5.33 24.77 -8.92
C ASP A 206 -4.34 25.34 -9.94
N LEU A 207 -3.13 25.70 -9.51
CA LEU A 207 -2.06 26.14 -10.42
C LEU A 207 -1.56 25.00 -11.33
N SER A 208 -1.61 23.74 -10.88
CA SER A 208 -1.16 22.60 -11.70
C SER A 208 -1.99 22.38 -12.96
N LYS A 209 -3.29 22.75 -12.90
CA LYS A 209 -4.25 22.66 -14.01
C LYS A 209 -4.03 23.74 -15.09
N LEU A 210 -3.29 24.80 -14.78
CA LEU A 210 -3.02 25.87 -15.72
C LEU A 210 -1.99 25.46 -16.76
N ASP A 211 -2.15 26.02 -17.96
CA ASP A 211 -1.14 25.93 -19.00
C ASP A 211 0.10 26.79 -18.65
N TYR A 212 1.12 26.61 -19.46
CA TYR A 212 2.42 27.24 -19.25
C TYR A 212 2.38 28.77 -19.41
N ASP A 213 1.61 29.27 -20.37
CA ASP A 213 1.53 30.70 -20.68
C ASP A 213 0.76 31.46 -19.61
N ARG A 214 -0.33 30.88 -19.10
CA ARG A 214 -1.09 31.45 -17.98
C ARG A 214 -0.27 31.45 -16.70
N LEU A 215 0.48 30.38 -16.43
CA LEU A 215 1.35 30.31 -15.26
C LEU A 215 2.49 31.34 -15.32
N ARG A 216 3.10 31.55 -16.51
CA ARG A 216 4.08 32.63 -16.74
C ARG A 216 3.49 34.02 -16.56
N ALA A 217 2.25 34.24 -17.01
CA ALA A 217 1.56 35.51 -16.79
C ALA A 217 1.33 35.78 -15.30
N ILE A 218 0.94 34.75 -14.54
CA ILE A 218 0.79 34.84 -13.08
C ILE A 218 2.13 35.15 -12.42
N CYS A 219 3.21 34.47 -12.81
CA CYS A 219 4.57 34.75 -12.30
C CYS A 219 4.97 36.21 -12.50
N ARG A 220 4.72 36.79 -13.68
CA ARG A 220 4.99 38.22 -13.95
C ARG A 220 4.14 39.17 -13.10
N ASN A 221 2.88 38.81 -12.85
CA ASN A 221 1.96 39.65 -12.08
C ASN A 221 2.24 39.60 -10.56
N GLU A 222 2.73 38.46 -10.05
CA GLU A 222 3.02 38.25 -8.62
C GLU A 222 4.50 38.45 -8.27
N ASP A 223 5.30 38.90 -9.22
CA ASP A 223 6.76 39.13 -9.10
C ASP A 223 7.54 37.87 -8.66
N VAL A 224 7.20 36.72 -9.27
CA VAL A 224 7.85 35.42 -9.04
C VAL A 224 8.67 35.05 -10.28
N ASN A 225 9.93 34.65 -10.10
CA ASN A 225 10.78 34.26 -11.21
C ASN A 225 10.37 32.89 -11.78
N TYR A 226 10.07 32.83 -13.07
CA TYR A 226 9.66 31.58 -13.71
C TYR A 226 10.87 30.69 -14.01
N THR A 227 10.98 29.54 -13.34
CA THR A 227 12.06 28.56 -13.57
C THR A 227 11.53 27.31 -14.26
N THR A 228 10.97 26.37 -13.51
CA THR A 228 10.28 25.17 -14.02
C THR A 228 8.80 25.23 -13.65
N LYS A 229 7.92 24.52 -14.39
CA LYS A 229 6.47 24.53 -14.08
C LYS A 229 6.22 24.16 -12.62
N VAL A 230 6.91 23.13 -12.12
CA VAL A 230 6.77 22.65 -10.75
C VAL A 230 7.25 23.71 -9.76
N GLN A 231 8.48 24.21 -9.90
CA GLN A 231 9.03 25.20 -8.97
C GLN A 231 8.21 26.49 -8.93
N SER A 232 7.79 27.02 -10.08
CA SER A 232 6.92 28.20 -10.14
C SER A 232 5.59 28.00 -9.42
N ILE A 233 5.02 26.79 -9.42
CA ILE A 233 3.79 26.48 -8.66
C ILE A 233 4.04 26.58 -7.15
N PHE A 234 5.17 26.05 -6.67
CA PHE A 234 5.55 26.15 -5.26
C PHE A 234 5.77 27.61 -4.86
N ASP A 235 6.56 28.34 -5.63
CA ASP A 235 6.91 29.74 -5.33
C ASP A 235 5.66 30.65 -5.31
N ILE A 236 4.74 30.49 -6.28
CA ILE A 236 3.45 31.22 -6.28
C ILE A 236 2.61 30.83 -5.07
N ALA A 237 2.46 29.54 -4.77
CA ALA A 237 1.64 29.09 -3.65
C ALA A 237 2.17 29.62 -2.31
N ASP A 238 3.48 29.59 -2.11
CA ASP A 238 4.14 30.09 -0.92
C ASP A 238 4.00 31.62 -0.82
N ARG A 239 4.17 32.37 -1.92
CA ARG A 239 3.93 33.83 -1.98
C ARG A 239 2.49 34.20 -1.61
N ARG A 240 1.50 33.50 -2.16
CA ARG A 240 0.08 33.72 -1.84
C ARG A 240 -0.24 33.37 -0.39
N ALA A 241 0.34 32.30 0.13
CA ALA A 241 0.18 31.94 1.55
C ALA A 241 0.80 33.00 2.47
N LEU A 242 1.98 33.54 2.13
CA LEU A 242 2.60 34.65 2.86
C LEU A 242 1.73 35.91 2.85
N LEU A 243 1.11 36.24 1.71
CA LEU A 243 0.20 37.39 1.64
C LEU A 243 -1.09 37.18 2.44
N ARG A 244 -1.61 35.94 2.49
CA ARG A 244 -2.87 35.62 3.17
C ARG A 244 -2.73 35.48 4.68
N TYR A 245 -1.70 34.77 5.13
CA TYR A 245 -1.48 34.46 6.54
C TYR A 245 -0.44 35.39 7.20
N GLY A 246 0.15 36.29 6.42
CA GLY A 246 1.25 37.15 6.85
C GLY A 246 2.59 36.41 6.92
N GLU A 247 3.66 37.19 7.05
CA GLU A 247 4.98 36.70 7.47
C GLU A 247 4.98 36.30 8.96
N ALA A 248 3.96 36.76 9.70
CA ALA A 248 3.74 36.54 11.12
C ALA A 248 2.98 35.24 11.45
N LEU A 249 3.27 34.16 10.73
CA LEU A 249 3.34 32.92 11.48
C LEU A 249 4.56 33.07 12.37
N PRO A 250 4.44 32.92 13.70
CA PRO A 250 5.64 32.69 14.48
C PRO A 250 6.37 31.58 13.74
N GLU A 251 7.57 31.85 13.20
CA GLU A 251 8.54 30.78 12.91
C GLU A 251 8.42 29.88 14.12
N PRO A 252 7.88 28.65 13.95
CA PRO A 252 7.23 27.90 15.01
C PRO A 252 8.07 28.07 16.25
N GLU A 253 7.66 28.97 17.16
CA GLU A 253 8.56 29.60 18.16
C GLU A 253 9.52 28.51 18.59
N PRO A 254 10.80 28.52 18.14
CA PRO A 254 11.61 27.31 18.08
C PRO A 254 11.54 26.72 19.45
N PHE A 255 10.73 25.65 19.60
CA PHE A 255 9.98 25.33 20.83
C PHE A 255 10.75 25.93 21.98
N VAL A 256 10.33 27.10 22.52
CA VAL A 256 11.20 27.82 23.47
C VAL A 256 11.42 26.85 24.61
N ASN A 257 12.54 26.14 24.53
CA ASN A 257 13.02 25.30 25.58
C ASN A 257 13.20 26.31 26.68
N LEU A 258 12.52 26.10 27.80
CA LEU A 258 12.77 26.80 29.06
C LEU A 258 14.22 26.54 29.58
N ASP A 259 15.15 26.18 28.70
CA ASP A 259 16.52 25.77 28.97
C ASP A 259 17.55 26.82 28.53
N ASN A 260 17.14 27.97 27.97
CA ASN A 260 18.08 29.07 27.67
C ASN A 260 17.93 30.24 28.65
N VAL A 261 18.30 29.97 29.90
CA VAL A 261 18.89 30.98 30.79
C VAL A 261 20.35 30.60 31.03
N ASP A 262 21.21 31.28 30.29
CA ASP A 262 22.65 31.51 30.56
C ASP A 262 23.44 30.37 31.22
N ARG A 263 24.05 29.49 30.41
CA ARG A 263 25.34 28.91 30.78
C ARG A 263 26.33 28.85 29.63
N HIS A 264 27.38 29.63 29.84
CA HIS A 264 28.62 29.71 29.08
C HIS A 264 29.15 28.33 28.60
N SER A 265 29.31 28.24 27.28
CA SER A 265 30.43 27.61 26.56
C SER A 265 31.09 26.37 27.20
N SER A 266 30.77 25.19 26.67
CA SER A 266 31.74 24.09 26.52
C SER A 266 31.43 23.31 25.24
N PRO A 267 32.43 23.03 24.38
CA PRO A 267 32.21 22.41 23.09
C PRO A 267 32.38 20.88 23.15
N GLU A 268 31.71 20.23 22.18
CA GLU A 268 31.92 18.87 21.66
C GLU A 268 31.18 17.70 22.34
N GLY A 269 30.08 17.29 21.69
CA GLY A 269 29.36 16.02 21.94
C GLY A 269 27.92 16.03 21.42
N SER A 270 27.73 16.20 20.11
CA SER A 270 26.44 16.46 19.43
C SER A 270 25.48 15.25 19.42
N GLY A 271 24.82 15.00 20.55
CA GLY A 271 23.47 14.45 20.55
C GLY A 271 22.50 15.58 20.81
N ASP A 272 21.54 15.82 19.92
CA ASP A 272 20.45 16.79 20.17
C ASP A 272 19.60 16.24 21.32
N GLU A 273 19.95 16.58 22.55
CA GLU A 273 19.14 16.33 23.73
C GLU A 273 17.89 17.19 23.65
N VAL A 274 16.83 16.65 23.06
CA VAL A 274 15.51 17.28 23.11
C VAL A 274 15.02 17.13 24.54
N ARG A 275 15.12 18.21 25.34
CA ARG A 275 14.60 18.27 26.72
C ARG A 275 15.26 17.28 27.69
N GLY A 276 16.54 16.96 27.47
CA GLY A 276 17.28 15.95 28.25
C GLY A 276 16.94 14.50 27.85
N HIS A 277 16.26 14.29 26.72
CA HIS A 277 15.97 12.96 26.20
C HIS A 277 16.70 12.66 24.90
N VAL A 278 17.11 11.41 24.77
CA VAL A 278 17.90 10.89 23.66
C VAL A 278 16.99 10.58 22.48
N ARG A 279 17.27 11.17 21.31
CA ARG A 279 16.67 10.79 20.02
C ARG A 279 17.69 10.95 18.90
N PHE A 280 18.02 9.88 18.20
CA PHE A 280 18.92 9.94 17.04
C PHE A 280 18.70 8.76 16.11
N ARG A 281 19.06 8.90 14.83
CA ARG A 281 19.04 7.77 13.89
C ARG A 281 20.25 6.89 14.16
N LEU A 282 20.11 5.57 14.11
CA LEU A 282 21.22 4.66 14.39
C LEU A 282 22.45 4.94 13.51
N ARG A 283 22.24 5.40 12.27
CA ARG A 283 23.29 5.81 11.31
C ARG A 283 24.11 7.03 11.75
N GLU A 284 23.56 7.88 12.62
CA GLU A 284 24.22 9.08 13.13
C GLU A 284 25.20 8.73 14.26
N MET A 285 25.10 7.52 14.83
CA MET A 285 26.03 7.07 15.84
C MET A 285 27.39 6.73 15.23
N SER A 286 28.40 7.52 15.61
CA SER A 286 29.78 7.32 15.16
C SER A 286 30.35 5.97 15.62
N GLY A 287 31.21 5.38 14.78
CA GLY A 287 31.92 4.14 15.10
C GLY A 287 31.10 2.86 14.89
N LEU A 288 29.94 2.93 14.23
CA LEU A 288 29.23 1.75 13.76
C LEU A 288 29.68 1.33 12.37
N SER A 289 29.77 0.01 12.14
CA SER A 289 29.91 -0.53 10.80
C SER A 289 28.64 -0.24 10.00
N LEU A 290 28.76 0.08 8.71
CA LEU A 290 27.60 0.31 7.82
C LEU A 290 26.62 -0.89 7.81
N GLN A 291 27.09 -2.07 8.18
CA GLN A 291 26.30 -3.28 8.28
C GLN A 291 25.37 -3.31 9.50
N LEU A 292 25.77 -2.67 10.61
CA LEU A 292 24.92 -2.52 11.80
C LEU A 292 23.80 -1.51 11.59
N VAL A 293 23.99 -0.56 10.67
CA VAL A 293 23.04 0.53 10.44
C VAL A 293 21.76 0.05 9.76
N ASN A 294 21.86 -0.98 8.90
CA ASN A 294 20.72 -1.53 8.19
C ASN A 294 20.11 -2.71 8.95
N ALA A 295 18.89 -2.52 9.46
CA ALA A 295 18.15 -3.52 10.23
C ALA A 295 17.88 -4.84 9.48
N ASN A 296 17.91 -4.81 8.14
CA ASN A 296 17.65 -5.99 7.31
C ASN A 296 18.87 -6.91 7.18
N ASN A 297 20.04 -6.49 7.67
CA ASN A 297 21.22 -7.33 7.63
C ASN A 297 21.13 -8.45 8.67
N VAL A 298 21.28 -9.69 8.21
CA VAL A 298 21.28 -10.87 9.09
C VAL A 298 22.69 -11.11 9.62
N PRO A 299 22.93 -11.03 10.95
CA PRO A 299 24.23 -11.34 11.51
C PRO A 299 24.59 -12.78 11.22
N LYS A 300 25.82 -12.99 10.73
CA LYS A 300 26.34 -14.34 10.53
C LYS A 300 26.85 -14.83 11.87
N ALA A 301 26.32 -15.96 12.35
CA ALA A 301 26.84 -16.61 13.54
C ALA A 301 28.26 -17.12 13.25
N GLN A 302 29.28 -16.36 13.64
CA GLN A 302 30.65 -16.85 13.65
C GLN A 302 30.77 -17.90 14.75
N ARG A 303 30.73 -19.15 14.34
CA ARG A 303 31.01 -20.30 15.20
C ARG A 303 32.42 -20.76 14.90
N ASN A 304 33.35 -20.52 15.82
CA ASN A 304 34.73 -20.98 15.71
C ASN A 304 34.80 -22.53 15.70
N ASP A 305 33.75 -23.17 16.22
CA ASP A 305 33.52 -24.61 16.24
C ASP A 305 32.72 -25.13 15.04
N ARG A 306 32.45 -24.31 14.01
CA ARG A 306 31.61 -24.71 12.86
C ARG A 306 32.12 -25.98 12.18
N LEU A 307 33.44 -26.13 12.04
CA LEU A 307 34.06 -27.33 11.47
C LEU A 307 33.83 -28.56 12.37
N VAL A 308 33.95 -28.39 13.69
CA VAL A 308 33.71 -29.47 14.65
C VAL A 308 32.25 -29.89 14.65
N MET A 309 31.32 -28.92 14.67
CA MET A 309 29.89 -29.20 14.58
C MET A 309 29.51 -29.88 13.26
N LEU A 310 30.07 -29.44 12.13
CA LEU A 310 29.84 -30.11 10.84
C LEU A 310 30.33 -31.56 10.89
N GLY A 311 31.50 -31.80 11.50
CA GLY A 311 32.02 -33.14 11.73
C GLY A 311 31.07 -34.01 12.57
N SER A 312 30.52 -33.46 13.67
CA SER A 312 29.53 -34.18 14.48
C SER A 312 28.22 -34.41 13.75
N GLU A 313 27.72 -33.42 12.99
CA GLU A 313 26.48 -33.52 12.22
C GLU A 313 26.58 -34.60 11.14
N ILE A 314 27.73 -34.66 10.43
CA ILE A 314 27.99 -35.71 9.44
C ILE A 314 28.08 -37.07 10.14
N SER A 315 28.86 -37.17 11.21
CA SER A 315 29.02 -38.43 11.95
C SER A 315 27.67 -38.95 12.47
N ASP A 316 26.86 -38.07 13.05
CA ASP A 316 25.51 -38.38 13.55
C ASP A 316 24.56 -38.79 12.43
N ALA A 317 24.62 -38.12 11.27
CA ALA A 317 23.79 -38.47 10.12
C ALA A 317 24.12 -39.87 9.60
N PHE A 318 25.41 -40.22 9.49
CA PHE A 318 25.85 -41.56 9.08
C PHE A 318 25.53 -42.62 10.13
N ASN A 319 25.64 -42.31 11.42
CA ASN A 319 25.25 -43.22 12.50
C ASN A 319 23.75 -43.54 12.48
N ARG A 320 22.90 -42.60 12.02
CA ARG A 320 21.46 -42.83 11.84
C ARG A 320 21.11 -43.46 10.49
N TRP A 321 22.07 -43.57 9.57
CA TRP A 321 21.82 -44.10 8.24
C TRP A 321 21.79 -45.62 8.26
N THR A 322 20.61 -46.20 8.07
CA THR A 322 20.38 -47.66 8.10
C THR A 322 21.24 -48.45 7.11
N ASN A 323 21.65 -47.82 6.02
CA ASN A 323 22.48 -48.46 4.99
C ASN A 323 23.98 -48.44 5.31
N ALA A 324 24.42 -47.75 6.37
CA ALA A 324 25.83 -47.68 6.75
C ALA A 324 26.38 -49.03 7.27
N LYS A 325 25.52 -50.04 7.51
CA LYS A 325 25.90 -51.41 7.93
C LYS A 325 26.86 -51.43 9.14
N GLY A 326 26.73 -50.47 10.04
CA GLY A 326 27.59 -50.34 11.22
C GLY A 326 29.00 -49.77 10.96
N GLN A 327 29.28 -49.28 9.76
CA GLN A 327 30.52 -48.57 9.47
C GLN A 327 30.48 -47.18 10.11
N SER A 328 31.46 -46.90 10.98
CA SER A 328 31.66 -45.56 11.52
C SER A 328 32.33 -44.68 10.47
N VAL A 329 31.68 -43.58 10.09
CA VAL A 329 32.27 -42.58 9.21
C VAL A 329 32.91 -41.49 10.06
N SER A 330 34.22 -41.28 9.89
CA SER A 330 34.95 -40.17 10.48
C SER A 330 35.46 -39.26 9.37
N CYS A 331 35.24 -37.96 9.50
CA CYS A 331 35.80 -36.97 8.58
C CYS A 331 36.98 -36.26 9.24
N SER A 332 38.09 -36.14 8.53
CA SER A 332 39.22 -35.32 8.98
C SER A 332 38.88 -33.83 8.89
N LEU A 333 39.54 -33.00 9.70
CA LEU A 333 39.38 -31.54 9.64
C LEU A 333 39.70 -30.97 8.25
N GLN A 334 40.63 -31.60 7.51
CA GLN A 334 41.00 -31.17 6.17
C GLN A 334 39.87 -31.43 5.16
N GLU A 335 39.23 -32.60 5.21
CA GLU A 335 38.05 -32.91 4.37
C GLU A 335 36.89 -31.98 4.68
N LEU A 336 36.59 -31.78 5.97
CA LEU A 336 35.56 -30.85 6.43
C LEU A 336 35.83 -29.41 5.97
N SER A 337 37.10 -28.99 5.98
CA SER A 337 37.49 -27.67 5.48
C SER A 337 37.26 -27.50 3.98
N GLY A 338 37.39 -28.58 3.19
CA GLY A 338 37.10 -28.59 1.76
C GLY A 338 35.59 -28.57 1.45
N CYS A 339 34.76 -29.13 2.33
CA CYS A 339 33.29 -29.08 2.21
C CYS A 339 32.72 -27.70 2.56
N MET A 340 33.40 -26.94 3.40
CA MET A 340 33.04 -25.55 3.66
C MET A 340 33.40 -24.73 2.43
N THR A 341 32.44 -23.96 1.89
CA THR A 341 32.77 -22.92 0.91
C THR A 341 33.83 -22.05 1.55
N ALA A 342 35.07 -22.11 1.02
CA ALA A 342 36.22 -21.43 1.60
C ALA A 342 35.77 -20.03 1.97
N CYS A 343 35.66 -19.80 3.26
CA CYS A 343 35.06 -18.59 3.78
C CYS A 343 35.98 -17.46 3.33
N ARG A 344 35.68 -16.82 2.20
CA ARG A 344 36.25 -15.53 1.78
C ARG A 344 35.81 -14.40 2.73
N MET A 345 35.52 -14.74 3.98
CA MET A 345 35.08 -13.89 5.09
C MET A 345 36.12 -12.83 5.44
N LEU A 346 37.40 -13.08 5.15
CA LEU A 346 38.44 -12.06 5.35
C LEU A 346 38.34 -10.90 4.33
N ILE A 347 37.56 -11.05 3.24
CA ILE A 347 37.44 -10.02 2.21
C ILE A 347 36.01 -9.45 2.16
N SER A 348 34.97 -10.27 2.34
CA SER A 348 33.60 -9.77 2.41
C SER A 348 33.22 -9.56 3.87
N GLY A 349 33.51 -8.39 4.43
CA GLY A 349 33.13 -8.02 5.81
C GLY A 349 31.71 -8.47 6.08
N GLY A 350 31.51 -9.46 6.94
CA GLY A 350 30.18 -9.93 7.33
C GLY A 350 29.90 -9.47 8.74
N LEU A 351 28.63 -9.20 9.03
CA LEU A 351 28.23 -8.69 10.33
C LEU A 351 28.40 -9.77 11.40
N ASP A 352 29.35 -9.57 12.32
CA ASP A 352 29.57 -10.48 13.44
C ASP A 352 28.47 -10.31 14.49
N ARG A 353 27.97 -11.44 14.99
CA ARG A 353 26.97 -11.48 16.07
C ARG A 353 27.49 -10.78 17.34
N ARG A 354 28.80 -10.79 17.60
CA ARG A 354 29.39 -10.09 18.75
C ARG A 354 29.23 -8.58 18.64
N GLU A 355 29.43 -8.01 17.45
CA GLU A 355 29.23 -6.59 17.20
C GLU A 355 27.76 -6.18 17.42
N VAL A 356 26.82 -7.02 16.96
CA VAL A 356 25.38 -6.80 17.19
C VAL A 356 25.06 -6.82 18.69
N PHE A 357 25.61 -7.76 19.46
CA PHE A 357 25.40 -7.80 20.91
C PHE A 357 26.06 -6.64 21.65
N ALA A 358 27.25 -6.23 21.23
CA ALA A 358 27.91 -5.05 21.78
C ALA A 358 27.06 -3.80 21.53
N LEU A 359 26.52 -3.64 20.32
CA LEU A 359 25.59 -2.56 20.00
C LEU A 359 24.31 -2.63 20.85
N LYS A 360 23.71 -3.82 20.97
CA LYS A 360 22.53 -4.03 21.82
C LYS A 360 22.80 -3.62 23.27
N THR A 361 23.95 -4.00 23.80
CA THR A 361 24.35 -3.67 25.19
C THR A 361 24.59 -2.17 25.35
N ARG A 362 25.18 -1.51 24.34
CA ARG A 362 25.39 -0.06 24.33
C ARG A 362 24.08 0.74 24.29
N LEU A 363 23.05 0.20 23.66
CA LEU A 363 21.73 0.83 23.52
C LEU A 363 20.71 0.27 24.54
N ASP A 364 21.17 -0.44 25.56
CA ASP A 364 20.28 -1.02 26.56
C ASP A 364 19.52 0.08 27.31
N GLY A 365 18.23 -0.16 27.56
CA GLY A 365 17.33 0.82 28.13
C GLY A 365 16.79 1.89 27.16
N LEU A 366 17.21 1.90 25.89
CA LEU A 366 16.61 2.73 24.85
C LEU A 366 15.62 1.93 23.99
N VAL A 367 14.68 2.64 23.36
CA VAL A 367 13.72 2.05 22.43
C VAL A 367 14.27 2.14 21.01
N LEU A 368 14.31 1.01 20.31
CA LEU A 368 14.71 0.90 18.91
C LEU A 368 13.45 0.67 18.07
N THR A 369 13.14 1.60 17.18
CA THR A 369 11.95 1.50 16.31
C THR A 369 12.34 1.66 14.84
N PRO A 370 11.85 0.80 13.93
CA PRO A 370 12.04 1.03 12.50
C PRO A 370 11.26 2.27 12.05
N LEU A 371 11.82 3.06 11.14
CA LEU A 371 11.08 4.15 10.51
C LEU A 371 10.06 3.56 9.52
N ASP A 372 8.78 3.90 9.70
CA ASP A 372 7.61 3.28 9.04
C ASP A 372 7.74 3.11 7.51
N ARG A 373 8.35 4.08 6.82
CA ARG A 373 8.57 4.04 5.35
C ARG A 373 9.96 3.56 4.93
N ASN A 374 10.82 3.25 5.88
CA ASN A 374 12.17 2.78 5.65
C ASN A 374 12.60 1.81 6.75
N PRO A 375 12.17 0.53 6.67
CA PRO A 375 12.45 -0.45 7.73
C PRO A 375 13.94 -0.75 7.90
N SER A 376 14.78 -0.37 6.92
CA SER A 376 16.24 -0.47 7.04
C SER A 376 16.82 0.53 8.05
N GLU A 377 16.08 1.59 8.35
CA GLU A 377 16.56 2.68 9.21
C GLU A 377 15.94 2.58 10.60
N ILE A 378 16.80 2.49 11.61
CA ILE A 378 16.39 2.41 13.02
C ILE A 378 16.50 3.79 13.65
N LEU A 379 15.42 4.22 14.29
CA LEU A 379 15.39 5.37 15.18
C LEU A 379 15.59 4.90 16.63
N VAL A 380 16.57 5.48 17.32
CA VAL A 380 16.85 5.24 18.74
C VAL A 380 16.20 6.36 19.54
N ILE A 381 15.34 6.00 20.50
CA ILE A 381 14.54 6.97 21.26
C ILE A 381 14.57 6.60 22.74
N GLY A 382 14.67 7.60 23.62
CA GLY A 382 14.47 7.42 25.05
C GLY A 382 13.07 6.90 25.39
N PRO A 383 12.89 6.03 26.39
CA PRO A 383 11.58 5.48 26.75
C PRO A 383 10.50 6.52 27.02
N LEU A 384 10.85 7.67 27.63
CA LEU A 384 9.88 8.72 27.91
C LEU A 384 9.35 9.37 26.62
N LEU A 385 10.24 9.72 25.68
CA LEU A 385 9.83 10.28 24.38
C LEU A 385 9.01 9.27 23.57
N TYR A 386 9.38 7.99 23.62
CA TYR A 386 8.60 6.94 22.98
C TYR A 386 7.20 6.84 23.61
N TYR A 387 7.10 6.87 24.94
CA TYR A 387 5.83 6.86 25.66
C TYR A 387 4.97 8.08 25.31
N GLU A 388 5.52 9.29 25.34
CA GLU A 388 4.80 10.52 25.00
C GLU A 388 4.35 10.53 23.53
N GLY A 389 5.21 10.07 22.61
CA GLY A 389 4.88 9.90 21.20
C GLY A 389 3.74 8.90 21.00
N MET A 390 3.83 7.72 21.62
CA MET A 390 2.77 6.70 21.55
C MET A 390 1.45 7.19 22.16
N MET A 391 1.54 7.87 23.31
CA MET A 391 0.38 8.43 23.98
C MET A 391 -0.29 9.52 23.14
N SER A 392 0.47 10.44 22.55
CA SER A 392 -0.09 11.54 21.76
C SER A 392 -0.63 11.08 20.40
N LEU A 393 0.05 10.15 19.72
CA LEU A 393 -0.30 9.72 18.37
C LEU A 393 -1.43 8.69 18.34
N PHE A 394 -1.46 7.76 19.30
CA PHE A 394 -2.38 6.61 19.26
C PHE A 394 -3.40 6.60 20.39
N ILE A 395 -3.03 6.97 21.62
CA ILE A 395 -3.90 6.74 22.79
C ILE A 395 -4.77 7.95 23.11
N ARG A 396 -4.21 9.15 23.04
CA ARG A 396 -4.89 10.43 23.32
C ARG A 396 -5.34 11.14 22.05
N ASN A 397 -5.14 10.50 20.90
CA ASN A 397 -5.59 11.04 19.63
C ASN A 397 -7.12 10.86 19.55
N GLU A 398 -7.84 11.94 19.29
CA GLU A 398 -9.31 11.97 19.21
C GLU A 398 -9.86 11.03 18.13
N GLY A 399 -9.03 10.63 17.16
CA GLY A 399 -9.38 9.62 16.15
C GLY A 399 -9.36 8.17 16.66
N TYR A 400 -8.93 7.92 17.91
CA TYR A 400 -8.94 6.59 18.52
C TYR A 400 -9.82 6.60 19.78
N VAL A 401 -10.71 5.63 19.87
CA VAL A 401 -11.54 5.41 21.06
C VAL A 401 -11.06 4.12 21.72
N PRO A 402 -10.59 4.14 22.98
CA PRO A 402 -10.27 2.91 23.70
C PRO A 402 -11.57 2.15 23.95
N VAL A 403 -11.62 0.90 23.49
CA VAL A 403 -12.78 0.01 23.70
C VAL A 403 -12.34 -1.17 24.56
N GLU A 404 -12.99 -1.34 25.70
CA GLU A 404 -12.83 -2.53 26.53
C GLU A 404 -13.80 -3.62 26.09
N GLY A 405 -13.30 -4.81 25.74
CA GLY A 405 -14.15 -5.91 25.33
C GLY A 405 -13.40 -7.05 24.64
N LYS A 406 -14.11 -8.14 24.36
CA LYS A 406 -13.58 -9.19 23.49
C LYS A 406 -13.47 -8.61 22.08
N VAL A 407 -12.31 -8.79 21.45
CA VAL A 407 -12.03 -8.30 20.09
C VAL A 407 -13.17 -8.65 19.13
N VAL A 408 -13.66 -9.89 19.16
CA VAL A 408 -14.78 -10.35 18.30
C VAL A 408 -16.02 -9.46 18.42
N THR A 409 -16.45 -9.15 19.65
CA THR A 409 -17.63 -8.32 19.90
C THR A 409 -17.44 -6.88 19.44
N VAL A 410 -16.23 -6.33 19.62
CA VAL A 410 -15.90 -4.98 19.14
C VAL A 410 -15.94 -4.92 17.62
N LEU A 411 -15.39 -5.92 16.93
CA LEU A 411 -15.39 -5.97 15.47
C LEU A 411 -16.79 -6.18 14.89
N GLU A 412 -17.63 -7.01 15.52
CA GLU A 412 -19.02 -7.20 15.11
C GLU A 412 -19.82 -5.90 15.25
N ALA A 413 -19.65 -5.16 16.35
CA ALA A 413 -20.25 -3.85 16.54
C ALA A 413 -19.78 -2.84 15.49
N MET A 414 -18.46 -2.72 15.27
CA MET A 414 -17.91 -1.83 14.25
C MET A 414 -18.40 -2.18 12.83
N LYS A 415 -18.57 -3.48 12.53
CA LYS A 415 -19.12 -3.93 11.24
C LYS A 415 -20.60 -3.56 11.11
N ALA A 416 -21.38 -3.67 12.18
CA ALA A 416 -22.77 -3.25 12.20
C ALA A 416 -22.91 -1.73 12.01
N ASP A 417 -22.06 -0.92 12.66
CA ASP A 417 -22.05 0.54 12.51
C ASP A 417 -21.71 0.94 11.07
N LEU A 418 -20.69 0.33 10.46
CA LEU A 418 -20.35 0.57 9.04
C LEU A 418 -21.50 0.21 8.09
N GLN A 419 -22.26 -0.85 8.38
CA GLN A 419 -23.44 -1.24 7.61
C GLN A 419 -24.58 -0.23 7.78
N LEU A 420 -24.81 0.22 9.02
CA LEU A 420 -25.85 1.19 9.34
C LEU A 420 -25.60 2.54 8.65
N ASP A 421 -24.34 2.96 8.58
CA ASP A 421 -23.93 4.21 7.94
C ASP A 421 -23.78 4.10 6.42
N GLY A 422 -24.00 2.92 5.83
CA GLY A 422 -23.85 2.69 4.38
C GLY A 422 -22.40 2.79 3.89
N LEU A 423 -21.42 2.65 4.78
CA LEU A 423 -19.99 2.79 4.47
C LEU A 423 -19.35 1.49 3.97
N THR A 424 -20.12 0.42 3.79
CA THR A 424 -19.62 -0.88 3.32
C THR A 424 -19.07 -0.86 1.91
N GLU A 425 -19.42 0.15 1.10
CA GLU A 425 -18.83 0.35 -0.23
C GLU A 425 -17.39 0.88 -0.16
N PHE A 426 -17.01 1.52 0.95
CA PHE A 426 -15.71 2.17 1.14
C PHE A 426 -14.77 1.41 2.08
N ALA A 427 -15.29 0.48 2.88
CA ALA A 427 -14.53 -0.29 3.85
C ALA A 427 -14.61 -1.79 3.53
N CYS A 428 -13.46 -2.44 3.38
CA CYS A 428 -13.38 -3.89 3.20
C CYS A 428 -12.73 -4.52 4.44
N TRP A 429 -13.37 -5.58 4.94
CA TRP A 429 -12.82 -6.38 6.02
C TRP A 429 -11.90 -7.45 5.45
N ASP A 430 -10.66 -7.53 5.94
CA ASP A 430 -9.77 -8.63 5.56
C ASP A 430 -10.32 -9.94 6.11
N LYS A 431 -10.37 -10.98 5.26
CA LYS A 431 -10.81 -12.32 5.66
C LYS A 431 -9.77 -13.02 6.54
N LYS A 432 -8.52 -12.54 6.55
CA LYS A 432 -7.38 -13.20 7.23
C LYS A 432 -7.10 -12.70 8.64
N GLY A 433 -7.81 -11.68 9.15
CA GLY A 433 -7.55 -11.19 10.49
C GLY A 433 -8.49 -10.10 10.99
N PRO A 434 -8.32 -9.68 12.26
CA PRO A 434 -9.16 -8.66 12.93
C PRO A 434 -8.91 -7.23 12.45
N THR A 435 -8.14 -7.04 11.38
CA THR A 435 -7.70 -5.72 10.93
C THR A 435 -8.67 -5.18 9.88
N LEU A 436 -9.26 -4.00 10.15
CA LEU A 436 -10.00 -3.25 9.16
C LEU A 436 -9.02 -2.61 8.17
N VAL A 437 -9.15 -2.92 6.88
CA VAL A 437 -8.42 -2.22 5.82
C VAL A 437 -9.38 -1.20 5.23
N VAL A 438 -9.23 0.06 5.63
CA VAL A 438 -9.94 1.16 4.96
C VAL A 438 -9.43 1.19 3.52
N ALA A 439 -10.29 0.91 2.55
CA ALA A 439 -9.90 0.98 1.16
C ALA A 439 -9.59 2.45 0.87
N THR A 440 -8.33 2.76 0.56
CA THR A 440 -7.95 4.08 0.11
C THR A 440 -8.81 4.41 -1.11
N MET A 441 -9.56 5.51 -1.03
CA MET A 441 -10.45 5.98 -2.10
C MET A 441 -9.74 5.88 -3.45
N LYS A 442 -10.11 4.87 -4.25
CA LYS A 442 -9.86 4.93 -5.68
C LYS A 442 -10.82 6.01 -6.15
N PRO A 443 -10.33 7.18 -6.63
CA PRO A 443 -11.23 8.22 -7.12
C PRO A 443 -12.15 7.56 -8.15
N PRO A 444 -13.47 7.84 -8.13
CA PRO A 444 -14.39 7.26 -9.09
C PRO A 444 -13.78 7.51 -10.46
N CYS A 445 -13.49 6.43 -11.18
CA CYS A 445 -13.19 6.54 -12.59
C CYS A 445 -14.43 7.22 -13.16
N VAL A 446 -14.31 8.50 -13.52
CA VAL A 446 -15.32 9.16 -14.33
C VAL A 446 -15.32 8.34 -15.59
N GLU A 447 -16.33 7.48 -15.74
CA GLU A 447 -16.61 6.87 -17.03
C GLU A 447 -16.96 8.04 -17.94
N GLU A 448 -15.95 8.49 -18.71
CA GLU A 448 -16.20 9.27 -19.90
C GLU A 448 -17.15 8.43 -20.74
N GLY A 449 -18.43 8.80 -20.72
CA GLY A 449 -19.47 8.16 -21.50
C GLY A 449 -19.00 8.10 -22.95
N ASP A 450 -18.66 6.88 -23.39
CA ASP A 450 -18.35 6.55 -24.76
C ASP A 450 -19.67 6.72 -25.53
N GLY A 451 -19.91 7.94 -26.01
CA GLY A 451 -21.03 8.29 -26.88
C GLY A 451 -20.85 7.64 -28.25
N ARG A 452 -20.91 6.32 -28.31
CA ARG A 452 -21.03 5.56 -29.55
C ARG A 452 -22.50 5.47 -29.90
N ASP A 453 -22.90 6.46 -30.68
CA ASP A 453 -24.05 6.42 -31.57
C ASP A 453 -24.13 5.05 -32.25
N HIS A 454 -25.24 4.35 -32.04
CA HIS A 454 -25.57 3.09 -32.71
C HIS A 454 -25.94 3.41 -34.16
N GLY A 455 -24.96 3.28 -35.05
CA GLY A 455 -25.19 3.13 -36.48
C GLY A 455 -25.79 1.76 -36.76
N ASP A 456 -27.08 1.79 -37.09
CA ASP A 456 -27.89 0.71 -37.64
C ASP A 456 -27.41 0.38 -39.06
N ASP A 457 -26.56 -0.64 -39.22
CA ASP A 457 -26.20 -1.20 -40.52
C ASP A 457 -26.90 -2.54 -40.69
N GLY A 458 -27.97 -2.50 -41.49
CA GLY A 458 -28.70 -3.66 -41.94
C GLY A 458 -27.90 -4.56 -42.88
N ASN A 459 -28.10 -5.86 -42.68
CA ASN A 459 -28.48 -6.87 -43.67
C ASN A 459 -27.75 -6.87 -45.02
N ASP A 460 -27.00 -7.94 -45.30
CA ASP A 460 -27.21 -8.85 -46.44
C ASP A 460 -26.07 -9.88 -46.54
N GLY A 461 -26.41 -11.14 -46.85
CA GLY A 461 -25.46 -12.09 -47.45
C GLY A 461 -25.20 -13.39 -46.70
N ASP A 462 -26.21 -14.26 -46.70
CA ASP A 462 -26.23 -15.55 -47.42
C ASP A 462 -25.00 -16.49 -47.45
N GLU A 463 -25.35 -17.78 -47.43
CA GLU A 463 -24.60 -18.99 -47.75
C GLU A 463 -23.54 -19.53 -46.77
N GLY A 464 -23.91 -20.62 -46.10
CA GLY A 464 -23.23 -21.88 -46.39
C GLY A 464 -22.55 -22.62 -45.23
N HIS A 465 -23.12 -23.79 -44.96
CA HIS A 465 -22.41 -25.07 -44.86
C HIS A 465 -22.03 -25.62 -43.47
N GLU A 466 -22.69 -26.75 -43.19
CA GLU A 466 -22.20 -27.98 -42.57
C GLU A 466 -21.86 -28.02 -41.06
N GLY A 467 -22.76 -28.70 -40.34
CA GLY A 467 -22.47 -30.07 -39.92
C GLY A 467 -21.58 -30.22 -38.69
N GLY A 468 -22.21 -30.55 -37.57
CA GLY A 468 -21.52 -30.95 -36.34
C GLY A 468 -22.51 -31.25 -35.23
N GLU A 469 -23.26 -32.35 -35.43
CA GLU A 469 -23.82 -33.12 -34.33
C GLU A 469 -22.66 -33.59 -33.44
N ASP A 470 -22.77 -33.40 -32.13
CA ASP A 470 -22.26 -34.35 -31.14
C ASP A 470 -22.99 -34.04 -29.82
N ASP A 471 -24.04 -34.83 -29.61
CA ASP A 471 -24.64 -35.11 -28.32
C ASP A 471 -23.58 -35.67 -27.37
N ASP A 472 -23.53 -35.17 -26.14
CA ASP A 472 -23.20 -36.01 -24.99
C ASP A 472 -23.80 -35.40 -23.72
N ASP A 473 -24.93 -36.00 -23.34
CA ASP A 473 -25.53 -35.93 -22.03
C ASP A 473 -24.54 -36.38 -20.94
N ASP A 474 -24.25 -35.53 -19.95
CA ASP A 474 -23.77 -36.03 -18.65
C ASP A 474 -24.60 -35.42 -17.51
N VAL A 475 -25.62 -36.19 -17.12
CA VAL A 475 -26.48 -35.99 -15.96
C VAL A 475 -25.70 -36.40 -14.71
N GLY A 476 -24.88 -35.49 -14.20
CA GLY A 476 -24.22 -35.62 -12.89
C GLY A 476 -25.14 -35.18 -11.74
N THR A 477 -26.00 -36.06 -11.26
CA THR A 477 -26.77 -35.89 -10.02
C THR A 477 -25.84 -35.83 -8.80
N ARG A 478 -25.49 -34.61 -8.35
CA ARG A 478 -24.69 -34.43 -7.13
C ARG A 478 -25.61 -34.34 -5.92
N ARG A 479 -25.69 -35.45 -5.18
CA ARG A 479 -26.26 -35.54 -3.83
C ARG A 479 -25.64 -34.47 -2.92
N GLU A 480 -26.47 -33.57 -2.40
CA GLU A 480 -26.15 -32.74 -1.25
C GLU A 480 -26.16 -33.62 0.00
N GLY A 481 -24.97 -33.92 0.54
CA GLY A 481 -24.80 -34.47 1.87
C GLY A 481 -24.67 -33.31 2.86
N GLY A 482 -25.74 -33.03 3.60
CA GLY A 482 -25.70 -32.15 4.76
C GLY A 482 -24.81 -32.75 5.85
N VAL A 483 -23.85 -31.97 6.34
CA VAL A 483 -23.11 -32.27 7.56
C VAL A 483 -23.55 -31.28 8.63
N GLU A 484 -24.38 -31.81 9.51
CA GLU A 484 -24.85 -31.24 10.76
C GLU A 484 -23.67 -31.17 11.74
N TRP A 485 -23.25 -29.97 12.14
CA TRP A 485 -22.32 -29.80 13.25
C TRP A 485 -23.12 -29.65 14.53
N ALA A 486 -23.06 -30.69 15.37
CA ALA A 486 -23.63 -30.68 16.71
C ALA A 486 -22.63 -30.12 17.73
N SER A 487 -23.10 -29.08 18.44
CA SER A 487 -22.79 -28.59 19.79
C SER A 487 -21.34 -28.42 20.23
#